data_AF-A0AB34PCX7-F1
#
_entry.id   AF-A0AB34PCX7-F1
#
_cell.length_a   1.000
_cell.length_b   1.000
_cell.length_c   1.000
_cell.angle_alpha   90.00
_cell.angle_beta   90.00
_cell.angle_gamma   90.00
#
_symmetry.space_group_name_H-M   'P 1'
#
loop_
_entity.id
_entity.type
_entity.pdbx_description
1 polymer ?
#
loop_
_entity_poly.entity_id
_entity_poly.type
_entity_poly.pdbx_seq_one_letter_code
_entity_poly.pdbx_strand_id
1 'polypeptide(L)'
;MRSAAIGGGSFSAAIVLVLLQVKLTSVALHVSFAAAALGIPIWIVVWQYVQPYLLYGPDSYAHFRKVGSIGVATGLAVAGLITLFVSFSALLWHMSLWVALVFSLFSLAAVIVIARHGQSVLAAVKLVDNGPSA
;
A
#
# COMPACT_ATOMS: atom_id res chain seq x y z
N MET A 1 -7.86 -5.75 1.21
CA MET A 1 -6.78 -5.54 0.22
C MET A 1 -7.29 -5.08 -1.15
N ARG A 2 -8.36 -5.66 -1.72
CA ARG A 2 -8.92 -5.21 -3.02
C ARG A 2 -9.15 -3.70 -3.12
N SER A 3 -9.89 -3.10 -2.19
CA SER A 3 -10.20 -1.67 -2.25
C SER A 3 -8.94 -0.79 -2.13
N ALA A 4 -7.98 -1.21 -1.31
CA ALA A 4 -6.69 -0.52 -1.20
C ALA A 4 -5.88 -0.62 -2.50
N ALA A 5 -5.91 -1.77 -3.18
CA ALA A 5 -5.22 -1.96 -4.45
C ALA A 5 -5.81 -1.11 -5.58
N ILE A 6 -7.15 -1.10 -5.69
CA ILE A 6 -7.85 -0.24 -6.65
C ILE A 6 -7.57 1.24 -6.32
N GLY A 7 -7.68 1.64 -5.06
CA GLY A 7 -7.39 3.00 -4.62
C GLY A 7 -5.95 3.42 -4.91
N GLY A 8 -4.98 2.55 -4.63
CA GLY A 8 -3.57 2.82 -4.89
C GLY A 8 -3.25 2.93 -6.39
N GLY A 9 -3.83 2.05 -7.21
CA GLY A 9 -3.73 2.12 -8.67
C GLY A 9 -4.33 3.41 -9.23
N SER A 10 -5.55 3.76 -8.80
CA SER A 10 -6.22 5.00 -9.20
C SER A 10 -5.45 6.25 -8.79
N PHE A 11 -4.91 6.28 -7.57
CA PHE A 11 -4.12 7.41 -7.09
C PHE A 11 -2.81 7.56 -7.86
N SER A 12 -2.14 6.44 -8.16
CA SER A 12 -0.94 6.42 -9.02
C SER A 12 -1.25 6.97 -10.42
N ALA A 13 -2.35 6.51 -11.04
CA ALA A 13 -2.80 6.99 -12.34
C ALA A 13 -3.15 8.49 -12.32
N ALA A 14 -3.80 8.97 -11.27
CA ALA A 14 -4.12 10.39 -11.10
C ALA A 14 -2.85 11.26 -11.05
N ILE A 15 -1.83 10.86 -10.29
CA ILE A 15 -0.53 11.57 -10.25
C ILE A 15 0.09 11.60 -11.64
N VAL A 16 0.15 10.47 -12.35
CA VAL A 16 0.69 10.40 -13.71
C VAL A 16 -0.06 11.35 -14.65
N LEU A 17 -1.39 11.34 -14.63
CA LEU A 17 -2.21 12.20 -15.50
C LEU A 17 -1.97 13.68 -15.23
N VAL A 18 -1.88 14.09 -13.96
CA VAL A 18 -1.54 15.48 -13.60
C VAL A 18 -0.13 15.84 -14.06
N LEU A 19 0.84 14.95 -13.87
CA LEU A 19 2.24 15.20 -14.24
C LEU A 19 2.46 15.22 -15.76
N LEU A 20 1.67 14.50 -16.55
CA LEU A 20 1.68 14.58 -18.02
C LEU A 20 1.25 15.96 -18.54
N GLN A 21 0.53 16.74 -17.74
CA GLN A 21 0.05 18.07 -18.12
C GLN A 21 1.08 19.18 -17.85
N VAL A 22 2.20 18.86 -17.19
CA VAL A 22 3.24 19.83 -16.83
C VAL A 22 4.60 19.39 -17.36
N LYS A 23 5.51 20.35 -17.57
CA LYS A 23 6.90 20.02 -17.90
C LYS A 23 7.61 19.51 -16.64
N LEU A 24 8.24 18.33 -16.74
CA LEU A 24 9.05 17.77 -15.66
C LEU A 24 10.40 18.51 -15.58
N THR A 25 10.43 19.66 -14.91
CA THR A 25 11.62 20.54 -14.87
C THR A 25 12.58 20.24 -13.71
N SER A 26 12.13 19.49 -12.70
CA SER A 26 12.91 19.21 -11.50
C SER A 26 13.11 17.70 -11.29
N VAL A 27 14.17 17.33 -10.58
CA VAL A 27 14.45 15.93 -10.20
C VAL A 27 13.28 15.34 -9.39
N ALA A 28 12.71 16.13 -8.49
CA ALA A 28 11.56 15.72 -7.67
C ALA A 28 10.34 15.33 -8.52
N LEU A 29 10.06 16.07 -9.59
CA LEU A 29 8.97 15.72 -10.52
C LEU A 29 9.25 14.42 -11.29
N HIS A 30 10.48 14.18 -11.72
CA HIS A 30 10.86 12.93 -12.38
C HIS A 30 10.73 11.73 -11.46
N VAL A 31 11.19 11.85 -10.21
CA VAL A 31 11.05 10.81 -9.18
C VAL A 31 9.57 10.55 -8.92
N SER A 32 8.76 11.61 -8.79
CA SER A 32 7.32 11.49 -8.59
C SER A 32 6.64 10.73 -9.73
N PHE A 33 6.96 11.10 -10.98
CA PHE A 33 6.42 10.47 -12.17
C PHE A 33 6.83 9.01 -12.31
N ALA A 34 8.12 8.69 -12.17
CA ALA A 34 8.63 7.33 -12.29
C ALA A 34 8.04 6.40 -11.21
N ALA A 35 7.96 6.87 -9.96
CA ALA A 35 7.39 6.12 -8.87
C ALA A 35 5.88 5.88 -9.06
N ALA A 36 5.12 6.89 -9.49
CA ALA A 36 3.69 6.72 -9.79
C ALA A 36 3.46 5.76 -10.97
N ALA A 37 4.23 5.91 -12.05
CA ALA A 37 4.14 5.04 -13.22
C ALA A 37 4.43 3.58 -12.88
N LEU A 38 5.42 3.32 -12.01
CA LEU A 38 5.72 1.98 -11.49
C LEU A 38 4.65 1.47 -10.51
N GLY A 39 4.04 2.36 -9.73
CA GLY A 39 2.98 2.02 -8.80
C GLY A 39 1.75 1.41 -9.49
N ILE A 40 1.40 1.88 -10.70
CA ILE A 40 0.25 1.39 -11.47
C ILE A 40 0.30 -0.15 -11.67
N PRO A 41 1.32 -0.73 -12.34
CA PRO A 41 1.38 -2.18 -12.53
C PRO A 41 1.50 -2.94 -11.21
N ILE A 42 2.20 -2.41 -10.20
CA ILE A 42 2.28 -3.05 -8.87
C ILE A 42 0.88 -3.20 -8.26
N TRP A 43 0.09 -2.11 -8.24
CA TRP A 43 -1.24 -2.13 -7.66
C TRP A 43 -2.23 -3.00 -8.46
N ILE A 44 -2.08 -3.08 -9.79
CA ILE A 44 -2.83 -4.02 -10.63
C ILE A 44 -2.50 -5.46 -10.22
N VAL A 45 -1.22 -5.80 -10.07
CA VAL A 45 -0.80 -7.14 -9.64
C VAL A 45 -1.33 -7.45 -8.24
N VAL A 46 -1.27 -6.52 -7.28
CA VAL A 46 -1.87 -6.70 -5.94
C VAL A 46 -3.36 -7.02 -6.05
N TRP A 47 -4.10 -6.28 -6.89
CA TRP A 47 -5.52 -6.52 -7.08
C TRP A 47 -5.79 -7.90 -7.68
N GLN A 48 -5.12 -8.24 -8.78
CA GLN A 48 -5.29 -9.51 -9.49
C GLN A 48 -4.86 -10.70 -8.62
N TYR A 49 -3.82 -10.53 -7.80
CA TYR A 49 -3.32 -11.58 -6.91
C TYR A 49 -4.33 -11.93 -5.79
N VAL A 50 -5.04 -10.93 -5.27
CA VAL A 50 -6.03 -11.14 -4.19
C VAL A 50 -7.40 -11.58 -4.73
N GLN A 51 -7.70 -11.31 -5.99
CA GLN A 51 -9.00 -11.57 -6.60
C GLN A 51 -9.47 -13.04 -6.54
N PRO A 52 -8.63 -14.07 -6.79
CA PRO A 52 -9.03 -15.47 -6.65
C PRO A 52 -9.56 -15.81 -5.26
N TYR A 53 -8.97 -15.24 -4.20
CA TYR A 53 -9.39 -15.51 -2.82
C TYR A 53 -10.76 -14.91 -2.48
N LEU A 54 -11.18 -13.87 -3.20
CA LEU A 54 -12.53 -13.33 -3.10
C LEU A 54 -13.55 -14.14 -3.89
N LEU A 55 -13.12 -14.73 -5.02
CA LEU A 55 -13.99 -15.53 -5.88
C LEU A 55 -14.30 -16.90 -5.24
N TYR A 56 -13.28 -17.57 -4.72
CA TYR A 56 -13.40 -18.91 -4.13
C TYR A 56 -13.71 -18.89 -2.63
N GLY A 57 -13.68 -17.70 -2.00
CA GLY A 57 -14.16 -17.52 -0.63
C GLY A 57 -13.49 -18.45 0.40
N PRO A 58 -14.25 -19.03 1.35
CA PRO A 58 -13.72 -19.85 2.45
C PRO A 58 -12.81 -21.00 2.02
N ASP A 59 -13.10 -21.63 0.88
CA ASP A 59 -12.34 -22.78 0.35
C ASP A 59 -10.87 -22.41 0.06
N SER A 60 -10.63 -21.14 -0.25
CA SER A 60 -9.29 -20.62 -0.56
C SER A 60 -8.49 -20.13 0.66
N TYR A 61 -9.12 -20.00 1.84
CA TYR A 61 -8.49 -19.39 3.02
C TYR A 61 -7.32 -20.22 3.55
N ALA A 62 -7.38 -21.55 3.45
CA ALA A 62 -6.27 -22.42 3.82
C ALA A 62 -5.03 -22.16 2.94
N HIS A 63 -5.23 -21.93 1.63
CA HIS A 63 -4.15 -21.57 0.73
C HIS A 63 -3.62 -20.16 1.00
N PHE A 64 -4.51 -19.19 1.23
CA PHE A 64 -4.12 -17.81 1.49
C PHE A 64 -3.28 -17.68 2.77
N ARG A 65 -3.63 -18.43 3.82
CA ARG A 65 -2.93 -18.43 5.10
C ARG A 65 -1.52 -19.04 5.05
N LYS A 66 -1.14 -19.71 3.96
CA LYS A 66 0.24 -20.19 3.79
C LYS A 66 1.20 -19.01 3.74
N VAL A 67 2.33 -19.12 4.46
CA VAL A 67 3.34 -18.06 4.59
C VAL A 67 3.82 -17.55 3.23
N GLY A 68 3.99 -18.43 2.24
CA GLY A 68 4.35 -18.03 0.88
C GLY A 68 3.28 -17.17 0.20
N SER A 69 2.02 -17.60 0.25
CA SER A 69 0.89 -16.92 -0.40
C SER A 69 0.63 -15.54 0.19
N ILE A 70 0.57 -15.45 1.53
CA ILE A 70 0.36 -14.18 2.24
C ILE A 70 1.57 -13.27 2.13
N GLY A 71 2.79 -13.82 2.17
CA GLY A 71 4.04 -13.08 2.05
C GLY A 71 4.15 -12.35 0.71
N VAL A 72 3.77 -12.99 -0.39
CA VAL A 72 3.74 -12.37 -1.72
C VAL A 72 2.72 -11.23 -1.78
N ALA A 73 1.48 -11.43 -1.28
CA ALA A 73 0.48 -10.38 -1.22
C ALA A 73 0.95 -9.17 -0.41
N THR A 74 1.50 -9.43 0.78
CA THR A 74 2.03 -8.38 1.67
C THR A 74 3.22 -7.66 1.03
N GLY A 75 4.16 -8.38 0.43
CA GLY A 75 5.33 -7.79 -0.22
C GLY A 75 4.95 -6.86 -1.38
N LEU A 76 4.03 -7.29 -2.24
CA LEU A 76 3.50 -6.46 -3.33
C LEU A 76 2.75 -5.23 -2.79
N ALA A 77 1.94 -5.39 -1.75
CA ALA A 77 1.23 -4.27 -1.14
C ALA A 77 2.20 -3.24 -0.53
N VAL A 78 3.25 -3.70 0.15
CA VAL A 78 4.31 -2.83 0.70
C VAL A 78 5.04 -2.12 -0.42
N ALA A 79 5.42 -2.81 -1.49
CA ALA A 79 6.04 -2.19 -2.66
C ALA A 79 5.14 -1.10 -3.26
N GLY A 80 3.84 -1.37 -3.41
CA GLY A 80 2.86 -0.39 -3.89
C GLY A 80 2.76 0.83 -2.98
N LEU A 81 2.72 0.63 -1.66
CA LEU A 81 2.72 1.73 -0.68
C LEU A 81 4.01 2.55 -0.74
N ILE A 82 5.18 1.92 -0.89
CA ILE A 82 6.46 2.61 -1.04
C ILE A 82 6.45 3.47 -2.32
N THR A 83 6.00 2.93 -3.45
CA THR A 83 5.92 3.71 -4.69
C THR A 83 5.01 4.94 -4.56
N LEU A 84 3.86 4.81 -3.90
CA LEU A 84 2.98 5.93 -3.64
C LEU A 84 3.58 6.95 -2.67
N PHE A 85 4.17 6.48 -1.58
CA PHE A 85 4.82 7.33 -0.60
C PHE A 85 5.94 8.15 -1.24
N VAL A 86 6.83 7.49 -1.99
CA VAL A 86 7.93 8.15 -2.71
C VAL A 86 7.37 9.14 -3.72
N SER A 87 6.37 8.73 -4.50
CA SER A 87 5.80 9.58 -5.54
C SER A 87 5.19 10.86 -4.96
N PHE A 88 4.35 10.72 -3.94
CA PHE A 88 3.64 11.83 -3.34
C PHE A 88 4.57 12.73 -2.51
N SER A 89 5.50 12.15 -1.74
CA SER A 89 6.51 12.92 -1.00
C SER A 89 7.41 13.73 -1.93
N ALA A 90 7.81 13.17 -3.08
CA ALA A 90 8.59 13.90 -4.08
C ALA A 90 7.78 15.06 -4.70
N LEU A 91 6.49 14.83 -4.99
CA LEU A 91 5.59 15.88 -5.47
C LEU A 91 5.45 17.03 -4.46
N LEU A 92 5.28 16.69 -3.17
CA LEU A 92 5.23 17.68 -2.10
C LEU A 92 6.56 18.41 -1.94
N TRP A 93 7.70 17.72 -2.06
CA TRP A 93 9.02 18.36 -1.99
C TRP A 93 9.20 19.37 -3.11
N HIS A 94 8.76 19.05 -4.34
CA HIS A 94 8.80 20.01 -5.44
C HIS A 94 8.08 21.34 -5.10
N MET A 95 7.00 21.29 -4.31
CA MET A 95 6.25 22.46 -3.88
C MET A 95 6.83 23.12 -2.62
N SER A 96 7.11 22.32 -1.59
CA SER A 96 7.63 22.77 -0.29
C SER A 96 8.28 21.60 0.47
N LEU A 97 9.57 21.71 0.73
CA LEU A 97 10.31 20.73 1.52
C LEU A 97 9.70 20.53 2.92
N TRP A 98 9.25 21.60 3.57
CA TRP A 98 8.63 21.52 4.90
C TRP A 98 7.38 20.65 4.90
N VAL A 99 6.52 20.79 3.88
CA VAL A 99 5.30 19.98 3.75
C VAL A 99 5.64 18.52 3.52
N ALA A 100 6.64 18.22 2.69
CA ALA A 100 7.11 16.86 2.46
C ALA A 100 7.64 16.19 3.73
N LEU A 101 8.39 16.93 4.56
CA LEU A 101 8.91 16.43 5.83
C LEU A 101 7.80 16.14 6.83
N VAL A 102 6.83 17.06 6.98
CA VAL A 102 5.67 16.85 7.86
C VAL A 102 4.87 15.63 7.39
N PHE A 103 4.56 15.53 6.10
CA PHE A 103 3.87 14.38 5.52
C PHE A 103 4.62 13.07 5.79
N SER A 104 5.96 13.06 5.62
CA SER A 104 6.79 11.89 5.85
C SER A 104 6.78 11.46 7.31
N LEU A 105 6.90 12.41 8.24
CA LEU A 105 6.87 12.14 9.68
C LEU A 105 5.53 11.55 10.13
N PHE A 106 4.42 12.15 9.69
CA PHE A 106 3.07 11.66 10.01
C PHE A 106 2.79 10.29 9.37
N SER A 107 3.28 10.06 8.14
CA SER A 107 3.16 8.75 7.50
C SER A 107 3.90 7.67 8.28
N LEU A 108 5.11 7.96 8.77
CA LEU A 108 5.88 7.03 9.60
C LEU A 108 5.18 6.76 10.94
N ALA A 109 4.66 7.81 11.60
CA ALA A 109 3.89 7.66 12.83
C ALA A 109 2.63 6.78 12.61
N ALA A 110 1.92 6.97 11.49
CA ALA A 110 0.77 6.16 11.13
C ALA A 110 1.14 4.68 10.94
N VAL A 111 2.27 4.37 10.29
CA VAL A 111 2.76 2.99 10.16
C VAL A 111 2.97 2.35 11.53
N ILE A 112 3.58 3.07 12.48
CA ILE A 112 3.80 2.56 13.85
C ILE A 112 2.47 2.28 14.55
N VAL A 113 1.51 3.20 14.45
CA VAL A 113 0.17 3.03 15.05
C VAL A 113 -0.54 1.82 14.46
N ILE A 114 -0.54 1.67 13.13
CA ILE A 114 -1.17 0.55 12.43
C ILE A 114 -0.51 -0.77 12.81
N ALA A 115 0.82 -0.82 12.88
CA ALA A 115 1.55 -2.04 13.27
C ALA A 115 1.21 -2.45 14.71
N ARG A 116 1.20 -1.50 15.65
CA ARG A 116 0.81 -1.75 17.06
C ARG A 116 -0.63 -2.22 17.16
N HIS A 117 -1.54 -1.58 16.43
CA HIS A 117 -2.94 -1.99 16.37
C HIS A 117 -3.06 -3.42 15.82
N GLY A 118 -2.37 -3.76 14.73
CA GLY A 118 -2.35 -5.11 14.17
C GLY A 118 -1.87 -6.17 15.16
N GLN A 119 -0.83 -5.89 15.95
CA GLN A 119 -0.37 -6.80 17.01
C GLN A 119 -1.41 -6.96 18.12
N SER A 120 -2.08 -5.88 18.53
CA SER A 120 -3.16 -5.94 19.53
C SER A 120 -4.35 -6.79 19.08
N VAL A 121 -4.76 -6.65 17.80
CA VAL A 121 -5.83 -7.46 17.21
C VAL A 121 -5.41 -8.93 17.15
N LEU A 122 -4.17 -9.23 16.74
CA LEU A 122 -3.66 -10.59 16.71
C LEU A 122 -3.63 -11.23 18.11
N ALA A 123 -3.25 -10.47 19.14
CA ALA A 123 -3.28 -10.93 20.52
C ALA A 123 -4.72 -11.25 20.97
N ALA A 124 -5.69 -10.39 20.64
CA ALA A 124 -7.09 -10.61 20.95
C ALA A 124 -7.66 -11.87 20.27
N VAL A 125 -7.34 -12.10 18.99
CA VAL A 125 -7.77 -13.31 18.26
C VAL A 125 -7.21 -14.57 18.93
N LYS A 126 -5.92 -14.57 19.28
CA LYS A 126 -5.31 -15.72 19.97
C LYS A 126 -5.93 -16.00 21.34
N LEU A 127 -6.39 -14.98 22.07
CA LEU A 127 -7.07 -15.18 23.35
C LEU A 127 -8.43 -15.86 23.17
N VAL A 128 -9.17 -15.52 22.11
CA VAL A 128 -10.46 -16.17 21.78
C VAL A 128 -10.24 -17.62 21.39
N ASP A 129 -9.26 -17.92 20.54
CA ASP A 129 -8.96 -19.28 20.09
C ASP A 129 -8.47 -20.21 21.21
N ASN A 130 -7.89 -19.65 22.29
CA ASN A 130 -7.38 -20.40 23.45
C ASN A 130 -8.32 -20.36 24.68
N GLY A 131 -9.49 -19.72 24.56
CA GLY A 131 -10.50 -19.72 25.63
C GLY A 131 -11.19 -21.09 25.77
N PRO A 132 -11.77 -21.43 26.93
CA PRO A 132 -12.49 -22.68 27.10
C PRO A 132 -13.63 -22.75 26.08
N SER A 133 -13.66 -23.81 25.28
CA SER A 133 -14.80 -24.16 24.44
C SER A 133 -16.01 -24.33 25.35
N ALA A 134 -16.98 -23.42 25.23
CA ALA A 134 -18.28 -23.55 25.89
C ALA A 134 -19.01 -24.82 25.44
#